data_AF-A0A7C8RJI6-F1
#
_entry.id   AF-A0A7C8RJI6-F1
#
_cell.length_a   1.000
_cell.length_b   1.000
_cell.length_c   1.000
_cell.angle_alpha   90.00
_cell.angle_beta   90.00
_cell.angle_gamma   90.00
#
_symmetry.space_group_name_H-M   'P 1'
#
loop_
_entity.id
_entity.type
_entity.pdbx_description
1 polymer ?
#
loop_
_entity_poly.entity_id
_entity_poly.type
_entity_poly.pdbx_seq_one_letter_code
_entity_poly.pdbx_strand_id
1 'polypeptide(L)'
;MFYRTLPRLQQFSKNAGIMRRSLEYMKFETKKILSGGYLSPDFEDLYFFNAEDHLTRERIDVMSDAIDGGYSKADFAIVSEEKFVSAIPEKPISMSNPDYEEYKPKTPTVYGIFHGGISKQLPNQKHRPDVEVSGFAAFRTMHLPKTLFGARTYDLGFYEYIALRVKSDGRTYMVNMQADTYEERDLYQHRLFTRKPGEWETVVLKNGAFVKTMYGGILLEQPGMLVEKIRTIGLGVTDRVEGPFKIAIHAIWATNTPPPDSVDATVVDGKEEYLDWEHNKHRGDRVW
;
A
#
# COMPACT_ATOMS: atom_id res chain seq x y z
N MET A 1 -38.76 -39.18 12.13
CA MET A 1 -38.81 -38.35 13.35
C MET A 1 -37.41 -37.80 13.62
N PHE A 2 -37.31 -36.47 13.59
CA PHE A 2 -36.33 -35.55 14.19
C PHE A 2 -34.81 -35.77 14.03
N TYR A 3 -34.26 -35.00 13.09
CA TYR A 3 -32.89 -34.43 13.14
C TYR A 3 -32.76 -33.48 14.33
N ARG A 4 -31.64 -33.56 15.08
CA ARG A 4 -31.22 -32.51 16.04
C ARG A 4 -30.00 -31.77 15.52
N THR A 5 -30.18 -30.48 15.37
CA THR A 5 -29.27 -29.45 14.86
C THR A 5 -28.29 -29.00 15.94
N LEU A 6 -27.02 -28.82 15.56
CA LEU A 6 -26.04 -28.03 16.30
C LEU A 6 -25.40 -27.00 15.36
N PRO A 7 -25.91 -25.75 15.32
CA PRO A 7 -25.06 -24.61 14.94
C PRO A 7 -25.48 -23.30 15.64
N ARG A 8 -25.31 -23.18 16.96
CA ARG A 8 -25.52 -21.88 17.65
C ARG A 8 -24.27 -21.35 18.34
N LEU A 9 -23.48 -22.20 18.99
CA LEU A 9 -22.35 -21.76 19.82
C LEU A 9 -21.14 -21.23 19.02
N GLN A 10 -20.83 -21.80 17.84
CA GLN A 10 -19.75 -21.27 16.98
C GLN A 10 -20.05 -19.89 16.39
N GLN A 11 -21.33 -19.57 16.17
CA GLN A 11 -21.73 -18.28 15.60
C GLN A 11 -21.65 -17.15 16.64
N PHE A 12 -21.98 -17.43 17.91
CA PHE A 12 -21.83 -16.46 19.01
C PHE A 12 -20.36 -16.07 19.26
N SER A 13 -19.42 -17.01 19.16
CA SER A 13 -17.98 -16.74 19.31
C SER A 13 -17.42 -15.83 18.21
N LYS A 14 -17.76 -16.09 16.94
CA LYS A 14 -17.38 -15.21 15.81
C LYS A 14 -17.98 -13.81 15.96
N ASN A 15 -19.25 -13.73 16.37
CA ASN A 15 -19.95 -12.46 16.58
C ASN A 15 -19.34 -11.65 17.74
N ALA A 16 -18.93 -12.31 18.85
CA ALA A 16 -18.25 -11.65 19.95
C ALA A 16 -16.89 -11.08 19.53
N GLY A 17 -16.14 -11.80 18.68
CA GLY A 17 -14.88 -11.31 18.11
C GLY A 17 -15.04 -10.14 17.13
N ILE A 18 -16.16 -10.08 16.39
CA ILE A 18 -16.50 -8.95 15.50
C ILE A 18 -16.95 -7.73 16.33
N MET A 19 -17.77 -7.95 17.36
CA MET A 19 -18.25 -6.89 18.26
C MET A 19 -17.10 -6.26 19.06
N ARG A 20 -16.17 -7.06 19.58
CA ARG A 20 -14.98 -6.56 20.29
C ARG A 20 -14.07 -5.74 19.37
N ARG A 21 -13.81 -6.23 18.16
CA ARG A 21 -13.02 -5.48 17.15
C ARG A 21 -13.71 -4.20 16.70
N SER A 22 -15.04 -4.24 16.55
CA SER A 22 -15.84 -3.04 16.27
C SER A 22 -15.78 -2.04 17.43
N LEU A 23 -15.81 -2.51 18.69
CA LEU A 23 -15.69 -1.66 19.89
C LEU A 23 -14.31 -1.05 20.06
N GLU A 24 -13.23 -1.82 19.88
CA GLU A 24 -11.85 -1.30 19.93
C GLU A 24 -11.62 -0.26 18.83
N TYR A 25 -12.18 -0.49 17.64
CA TYR A 25 -12.12 0.47 16.55
C TYR A 25 -12.98 1.72 16.81
N MET A 26 -14.21 1.54 17.32
CA MET A 26 -15.05 2.67 17.74
C MET A 26 -14.35 3.50 18.80
N LYS A 27 -13.61 2.88 19.74
CA LYS A 27 -12.78 3.63 20.70
C LYS A 27 -11.66 4.41 20.01
N PHE A 28 -11.00 3.81 19.02
CA PHE A 28 -9.96 4.48 18.21
C PHE A 28 -10.52 5.69 17.43
N GLU A 29 -11.64 5.52 16.72
CA GLU A 29 -12.30 6.62 15.99
C GLU A 29 -12.92 7.66 16.91
N THR A 30 -13.57 7.24 17.99
CA THR A 30 -14.16 8.16 18.96
C THR A 30 -13.07 8.98 19.62
N LYS A 31 -11.88 8.40 19.87
CA LYS A 31 -10.71 9.16 20.32
C LYS A 31 -10.28 10.20 19.27
N LYS A 32 -10.29 9.86 17.97
CA LYS A 32 -9.96 10.77 16.86
C LYS A 32 -11.00 11.89 16.63
N ILE A 33 -12.28 11.58 16.85
CA ILE A 33 -13.40 12.54 16.72
C ILE A 33 -13.44 13.47 17.94
N LEU A 34 -13.35 12.91 19.16
CA LEU A 34 -13.40 13.69 20.40
C LEU A 34 -12.16 14.57 20.59
N SER A 35 -11.03 14.24 19.97
CA SER A 35 -9.84 15.10 19.94
C SER A 35 -9.98 16.31 19.00
N GLY A 36 -11.12 16.48 18.32
CA GLY A 36 -11.35 17.62 17.43
C GLY A 36 -10.70 17.49 16.05
N GLY A 37 -10.28 16.28 15.64
CA GLY A 37 -9.50 16.04 14.42
C GLY A 37 -10.17 16.39 13.08
N TYR A 38 -11.46 16.79 13.08
CA TYR A 38 -12.19 17.26 11.90
C TYR A 38 -12.33 18.79 11.79
N LEU A 39 -11.90 19.55 12.82
CA LEU A 39 -12.01 21.01 12.87
C LEU A 39 -10.64 21.71 12.72
N SER A 40 -9.56 20.96 12.54
CA SER A 40 -8.20 21.46 12.33
C SER A 40 -7.77 21.22 10.88
N PRO A 41 -7.15 22.19 10.18
CA PRO A 41 -6.54 21.98 8.87
C PRO A 41 -5.35 20.98 8.90
N ASP A 42 -4.86 20.61 10.09
CA ASP A 42 -3.83 19.60 10.30
C ASP A 42 -4.47 18.21 10.55
N PHE A 43 -4.82 17.49 9.49
CA PHE A 43 -5.20 16.08 9.62
C PHE A 43 -3.97 15.23 9.97
N GLU A 44 -4.02 14.48 11.07
CA GLU A 44 -2.96 13.52 11.44
C GLU A 44 -2.74 12.47 10.35
N ASP A 45 -1.49 12.06 10.15
CA ASP A 45 -1.09 11.04 9.17
C ASP A 45 -1.96 9.77 9.23
N LEU A 46 -2.41 9.31 8.08
CA LEU A 46 -3.23 8.10 7.94
C LEU A 46 -2.39 6.91 7.48
N TYR A 47 -2.05 6.02 8.40
CA TYR A 47 -1.24 4.84 8.09
C TYR A 47 -2.07 3.71 7.48
N PHE A 48 -1.63 3.23 6.32
CA PHE A 48 -2.09 1.98 5.73
C PHE A 48 -1.27 0.79 6.23
N PHE A 49 0.03 1.02 6.40
CA PHE A 49 0.98 0.06 6.96
C PHE A 49 1.98 0.82 7.83
N ASN A 50 2.23 0.31 9.02
CA ASN A 50 3.31 0.76 9.90
C ASN A 50 3.89 -0.49 10.58
N ALA A 51 5.18 -0.77 10.35
CA ALA A 51 5.82 -1.96 10.89
C ALA A 51 5.89 -1.99 12.43
N GLU A 52 5.84 -0.81 13.08
CA GLU A 52 5.81 -0.68 14.53
C GLU A 52 4.40 -0.91 15.10
N ASP A 53 3.35 -0.69 14.30
CA ASP A 53 1.97 -0.95 14.72
C ASP A 53 1.55 -2.39 14.43
N HIS A 54 1.40 -3.17 15.50
CA HIS A 54 0.90 -4.54 15.45
C HIS A 54 -0.42 -4.70 14.68
N LEU A 55 -1.33 -3.71 14.72
CA LEU A 55 -2.63 -3.79 14.06
C LEU A 55 -2.54 -3.75 12.53
N THR A 56 -1.53 -3.05 11.99
CA THR A 56 -1.35 -2.91 10.54
C THR A 56 -0.35 -3.92 9.98
N ARG A 57 0.71 -4.26 10.74
CA ARG A 57 1.77 -5.16 10.26
C ARG A 57 1.32 -6.61 10.03
N GLU A 58 0.28 -7.07 10.72
CA GLU A 58 -0.27 -8.43 10.57
C GLU A 58 -1.29 -8.55 9.44
N ARG A 59 -1.60 -7.45 8.76
CA ARG A 59 -2.69 -7.36 7.78
C ARG A 59 -2.16 -7.20 6.37
N ILE A 60 -1.31 -8.14 5.97
CA ILE A 60 -0.69 -8.19 4.63
C ILE A 60 -1.16 -9.45 3.90
N ASP A 61 -1.52 -9.28 2.63
CA ASP A 61 -1.89 -10.33 1.69
C ASP A 61 -0.80 -10.36 0.59
N VAL A 62 -0.09 -11.49 0.47
CA VAL A 62 1.01 -11.68 -0.49
C VAL A 62 0.52 -12.52 -1.65
N MET A 63 0.87 -12.12 -2.87
CA MET A 63 0.46 -12.77 -4.10
C MET A 63 1.60 -12.85 -5.11
N SER A 64 1.48 -13.78 -6.03
CA SER A 64 2.37 -13.93 -7.19
C SER A 64 1.60 -14.61 -8.32
N ASP A 65 2.21 -14.70 -9.50
CA ASP A 65 1.66 -15.47 -10.62
C ASP A 65 1.41 -16.96 -10.31
N ALA A 66 1.88 -17.47 -9.16
CA ALA A 66 1.56 -18.82 -8.69
C ALA A 66 0.05 -19.05 -8.51
N ILE A 67 -0.74 -18.01 -8.26
CA ILE A 67 -2.22 -18.11 -8.25
C ILE A 67 -2.77 -18.54 -9.61
N ASP A 68 -2.03 -18.25 -10.68
CA ASP A 68 -2.33 -18.63 -12.04
C ASP A 68 -1.50 -19.81 -12.55
N GLY A 69 -0.78 -20.50 -11.65
CA GLY A 69 0.10 -21.62 -11.95
C GLY A 69 1.49 -21.21 -12.46
N GLY A 70 1.84 -19.93 -12.34
CA GLY A 70 3.19 -19.41 -12.58
C GLY A 70 4.20 -19.89 -11.53
N TYR A 71 5.45 -19.48 -11.71
CA TYR A 71 6.59 -19.98 -10.94
C TYR A 71 7.29 -18.90 -10.10
N SER A 72 6.77 -17.67 -10.10
CA SER A 72 7.28 -16.63 -9.22
C SER A 72 6.95 -16.97 -7.77
N LYS A 73 7.83 -16.55 -6.86
CA LYS A 73 7.69 -16.75 -5.43
C LYS A 73 7.80 -15.41 -4.73
N ALA A 74 6.97 -15.21 -3.72
CA ALA A 74 6.90 -13.99 -2.95
C ALA A 74 6.62 -14.31 -1.49
N ASP A 75 7.23 -13.55 -0.59
CA ASP A 75 7.01 -13.62 0.85
C ASP A 75 7.11 -12.22 1.47
N PHE A 76 6.54 -12.06 2.66
CA PHE A 76 6.58 -10.83 3.43
C PHE A 76 6.92 -11.13 4.88
N ALA A 77 8.09 -10.68 5.34
CA ALA A 77 8.59 -10.91 6.69
C ALA A 77 8.70 -9.60 7.47
N ILE A 78 8.35 -9.61 8.76
CA ILE A 78 8.66 -8.49 9.67
C ILE A 78 10.03 -8.74 10.29
N VAL A 79 10.91 -7.76 10.18
CA VAL A 79 12.23 -7.74 10.81
C VAL A 79 12.26 -6.69 11.89
N SER A 80 12.84 -7.05 13.03
CA SER A 80 13.13 -6.16 14.15
C SER A 80 14.61 -6.33 14.47
N GLU A 81 15.40 -5.28 14.28
CA GLU A 81 16.78 -5.21 14.75
C GLU A 81 16.73 -5.00 16.27
N GLU A 82 17.27 -5.95 17.04
CA GLU A 82 17.14 -5.97 18.51
C GLU A 82 17.81 -4.75 19.17
N LYS A 83 17.03 -3.68 19.38
CA LYS A 83 17.08 -2.75 20.52
C LYS A 83 15.64 -2.34 20.83
N PHE A 84 14.96 -3.12 21.67
CA PHE A 84 13.58 -2.83 22.07
C PHE A 84 13.54 -1.58 22.96
N VAL A 85 13.18 -0.45 22.38
CA VAL A 85 12.56 0.65 23.12
C VAL A 85 11.12 0.69 22.65
N SER A 86 10.19 0.51 23.59
CA SER A 86 8.77 0.74 23.36
C SER A 86 8.56 2.19 22.97
N ALA A 87 8.63 2.51 21.68
CA ALA A 87 8.27 3.81 21.16
C ALA A 87 6.75 3.93 21.25
N ILE A 88 6.28 4.82 22.13
CA ILE A 88 5.02 5.52 21.89
C ILE A 88 5.20 6.12 20.48
N PRO A 89 4.26 5.92 19.52
CA PRO A 89 4.40 6.52 18.20
C PRO A 89 4.66 8.01 18.39
N GLU A 90 5.82 8.48 17.93
CA GLU A 90 6.14 9.91 17.96
C GLU A 90 5.03 10.64 17.20
N LYS A 91 4.63 11.82 17.68
CA LYS A 91 3.60 12.60 17.00
C LYS A 91 3.99 12.78 15.53
N PRO A 92 3.04 12.66 14.60
CA PRO A 92 3.32 12.90 13.19
C PRO A 92 3.94 14.30 13.03
N ILE A 93 4.91 14.40 12.12
CA ILE A 93 5.68 15.61 11.92
C ILE A 93 4.79 16.60 11.17
N SER A 94 4.27 17.62 11.87
CA SER A 94 3.52 18.74 11.29
C SER A 94 4.45 19.94 11.06
N MET A 95 4.15 20.79 10.07
CA MET A 95 4.84 22.07 9.86
C MET A 95 4.76 23.02 11.07
N SER A 96 3.77 22.82 11.95
CA SER A 96 3.65 23.57 13.21
C SER A 96 4.52 23.01 14.35
N ASN A 97 5.15 21.84 14.14
CA ASN A 97 6.03 21.23 15.13
C ASN A 97 7.43 21.86 15.03
N PRO A 98 7.98 22.47 16.10
CA PRO A 98 9.36 22.96 16.11
C PRO A 98 10.40 21.88 15.76
N ASP A 99 10.08 20.59 15.92
CA ASP A 99 10.95 19.48 15.52
C ASP A 99 11.12 19.34 13.98
N TYR A 100 10.30 20.00 13.15
CA TYR A 100 10.42 19.98 11.69
C TYR A 100 11.73 20.65 11.23
N GLU A 101 12.12 21.75 11.87
CA GLU A 101 13.38 22.48 11.61
C GLU A 101 14.62 21.69 12.04
N GLU A 102 14.48 20.73 12.98
CA GLU A 102 15.55 19.84 13.44
C GLU A 102 15.47 18.42 12.85
N TYR A 103 14.67 18.21 11.81
CA TYR A 103 14.41 16.88 11.25
C TYR A 103 15.70 16.13 10.85
N LYS A 104 15.88 14.93 11.41
CA LYS A 104 16.91 13.97 11.01
C LYS A 104 16.27 12.64 10.62
N PRO A 105 16.51 12.13 9.40
CA PRO A 105 15.95 10.87 8.98
C PRO A 105 16.47 9.73 9.86
N LYS A 106 15.57 9.12 10.65
CA LYS A 106 15.88 7.95 11.45
C LYS A 106 15.95 6.72 10.56
N THR A 107 16.90 5.83 10.85
CA THR A 107 16.93 4.48 10.29
C THR A 107 15.92 3.62 11.06
N PRO A 108 14.90 3.05 10.39
CA PRO A 108 13.96 2.16 11.03
C PRO A 108 14.63 0.93 11.64
N THR A 109 14.28 0.59 12.88
CA THR A 109 14.71 -0.67 13.53
C THR A 109 13.70 -1.80 13.34
N VAL A 110 12.43 -1.47 13.05
CA VAL A 110 11.37 -2.43 12.72
C VAL A 110 10.83 -2.10 11.34
N TYR A 111 10.78 -3.10 10.46
CA TYR A 111 10.32 -2.94 9.08
C TYR A 111 9.85 -4.27 8.48
N GLY A 112 8.95 -4.19 7.50
CA GLY A 112 8.61 -5.32 6.65
C GLY A 112 9.62 -5.49 5.52
N ILE A 113 9.84 -6.73 5.09
CA ILE A 113 10.63 -7.09 3.92
C ILE A 113 9.71 -7.84 2.97
N PHE A 114 9.46 -7.25 1.81
CA PHE A 114 8.84 -7.94 0.68
C PHE A 114 9.94 -8.48 -0.22
N HIS A 115 10.01 -9.80 -0.39
CA HIS A 115 11.10 -10.43 -1.14
C HIS A 115 10.66 -11.72 -1.84
N GLY A 116 11.47 -12.17 -2.78
CA GLY A 116 11.18 -13.39 -3.53
C GLY A 116 12.00 -13.51 -4.80
N GLY A 117 11.46 -14.23 -5.78
CA GLY A 117 12.06 -14.39 -7.09
C GLY A 117 11.01 -14.39 -8.20
N ILE A 118 11.26 -13.61 -9.25
CA ILE A 118 10.42 -13.55 -10.45
C ILE A 118 10.86 -14.62 -11.45
N SER A 119 9.89 -15.34 -12.01
CA SER A 119 10.06 -16.26 -13.13
C SER A 119 9.07 -15.90 -14.24
N LYS A 120 9.53 -15.82 -15.50
CA LYS A 120 8.64 -15.57 -16.64
C LYS A 120 8.10 -16.86 -17.25
N GLN A 121 8.43 -18.00 -16.68
CA GLN A 121 7.94 -19.28 -17.16
C GLN A 121 6.41 -19.32 -17.10
N LEU A 122 5.78 -19.52 -18.25
CA LEU A 122 4.33 -19.64 -18.33
C LEU A 122 3.84 -20.90 -17.61
N PRO A 123 2.62 -20.86 -17.03
CA PRO A 123 1.97 -22.04 -16.48
C PRO A 123 1.76 -23.10 -17.57
N ASN A 124 1.42 -24.32 -17.15
CA ASN A 124 1.11 -25.39 -18.09
C ASN A 124 -0.05 -24.99 -19.00
N GLN A 125 0.27 -24.68 -20.26
CA GLN A 125 -0.65 -24.16 -21.27
C GLN A 125 -1.79 -25.13 -21.62
N LYS A 126 -1.65 -26.42 -21.30
CA LYS A 126 -2.76 -27.38 -21.42
C LYS A 126 -3.89 -27.09 -20.42
N HIS A 127 -3.56 -26.52 -19.26
CA HIS A 127 -4.52 -26.23 -18.18
C HIS A 127 -4.84 -24.73 -18.06
N ARG A 128 -3.92 -23.85 -18.46
CA ARG A 128 -4.06 -22.38 -18.42
C ARG A 128 -3.63 -21.71 -19.73
N PRO A 129 -4.35 -21.96 -20.84
CA PRO A 129 -4.04 -21.33 -22.14
C PRO A 129 -4.38 -19.84 -22.18
N ASP A 130 -5.15 -19.35 -21.21
CA ASP A 130 -5.54 -17.94 -21.03
C ASP A 130 -4.39 -17.05 -20.53
N VAL A 131 -3.33 -17.65 -19.98
CA VAL A 131 -2.20 -16.91 -19.38
C VAL A 131 -1.10 -16.73 -20.41
N GLU A 132 -1.08 -15.55 -21.02
CA GLU A 132 -0.06 -15.15 -22.01
C GLU A 132 1.17 -14.49 -21.39
N VAL A 133 1.04 -13.95 -20.17
CA VAL A 133 2.12 -13.25 -19.46
C VAL A 133 2.20 -13.76 -18.03
N SER A 134 3.43 -14.04 -17.58
CA SER A 134 3.77 -14.42 -16.22
C SER A 134 4.97 -13.60 -15.74
N GLY A 135 5.36 -13.74 -14.47
CA GLY A 135 6.45 -13.00 -13.86
C GLY A 135 5.98 -11.80 -13.05
N PHE A 136 5.07 -12.01 -12.10
CA PHE A 136 4.71 -10.98 -11.11
C PHE A 136 4.72 -11.49 -9.68
N ALA A 137 5.01 -10.58 -8.77
CA ALA A 137 4.86 -10.72 -7.34
C ALA A 137 4.32 -9.42 -6.76
N ALA A 138 3.42 -9.49 -5.78
CA ALA A 138 2.92 -8.31 -5.10
C ALA A 138 2.54 -8.62 -3.65
N PHE A 139 2.41 -7.57 -2.85
CA PHE A 139 1.68 -7.64 -1.60
C PHE A 139 0.73 -6.45 -1.51
N ARG A 140 -0.29 -6.56 -0.67
CA ARG A 140 -1.18 -5.45 -0.31
C ARG A 140 -1.65 -5.55 1.13
N THR A 141 -2.12 -4.45 1.68
CA THR A 141 -2.86 -4.43 2.94
C THR A 141 -4.19 -5.15 2.80
N MET A 142 -4.63 -5.89 3.82
CA MET A 142 -5.95 -6.52 3.82
C MET A 142 -7.07 -5.48 3.97
N HIS A 143 -8.25 -5.77 3.39
CA HIS A 143 -9.47 -4.98 3.59
C HIS A 143 -9.78 -4.79 5.07
N LEU A 144 -10.07 -3.54 5.46
CA LEU A 144 -10.50 -3.21 6.83
C LEU A 144 -11.64 -4.14 7.27
N PRO A 145 -11.63 -4.63 8.52
CA PRO A 145 -12.67 -5.53 9.01
C PRO A 145 -14.06 -4.92 8.81
N LYS A 146 -14.98 -5.71 8.25
CA LYS A 146 -16.38 -5.30 8.09
C LYS A 146 -17.00 -5.03 9.47
N THR A 147 -17.81 -3.99 9.55
CA THR A 147 -18.66 -3.71 10.72
C THR A 147 -20.10 -4.07 10.42
N LEU A 148 -20.99 -3.92 11.40
CA LEU A 148 -22.43 -4.04 11.19
C LEU A 148 -22.98 -3.00 10.19
N PHE A 149 -22.21 -1.95 9.90
CA PHE A 149 -22.54 -0.89 8.94
C PHE A 149 -21.86 -1.07 7.57
N GLY A 150 -21.23 -2.23 7.33
CA GLY A 150 -20.66 -2.57 6.02
C GLY A 150 -19.14 -2.64 5.98
N ALA A 151 -18.61 -2.73 4.75
CA ALA A 151 -17.18 -2.71 4.47
C ALA A 151 -16.61 -1.32 4.73
N ARG A 152 -15.37 -1.28 5.23
CA ARG A 152 -14.70 -0.05 5.60
C ARG A 152 -13.60 0.27 4.60
N THR A 153 -13.40 1.57 4.38
CA THR A 153 -12.41 2.13 3.46
C THR A 153 -11.62 3.23 4.16
N TYR A 154 -10.47 3.57 3.60
CA TYR A 154 -9.68 4.74 3.94
C TYR A 154 -10.19 5.92 3.10
N ASP A 155 -10.31 7.08 3.74
CA ASP A 155 -10.67 8.34 3.10
C ASP A 155 -9.41 9.19 2.91
N LEU A 156 -8.99 9.35 1.66
CA LEU A 156 -7.85 10.17 1.26
C LEU A 156 -8.24 11.54 0.73
N GLY A 157 -9.52 11.92 0.76
CA GLY A 157 -10.00 13.20 0.20
C GLY A 157 -9.35 14.43 0.83
N PHE A 158 -8.77 14.28 2.02
CA PHE A 158 -8.08 15.34 2.76
C PHE A 158 -6.54 15.23 2.75
N TYR A 159 -5.96 14.27 2.02
CA TYR A 159 -4.52 14.07 1.97
C TYR A 159 -4.00 14.23 0.54
N GLU A 160 -3.05 15.12 0.33
CA GLU A 160 -2.45 15.40 -0.98
C GLU A 160 -1.43 14.32 -1.38
N TYR A 161 -0.71 13.76 -0.41
CA TYR A 161 0.40 12.84 -0.66
C TYR A 161 0.18 11.47 -0.03
N ILE A 162 0.76 10.47 -0.70
CA ILE A 162 0.99 9.14 -0.19
C ILE A 162 2.49 8.96 -0.05
N ALA A 163 2.94 8.72 1.17
CA ALA A 163 4.33 8.59 1.52
C ALA A 163 4.68 7.12 1.84
N LEU A 164 5.85 6.69 1.37
CA LEU A 164 6.40 5.37 1.59
C LEU A 164 7.84 5.50 2.10
N ARG A 165 8.11 5.02 3.32
CA ARG A 165 9.47 4.92 3.84
C ARG A 165 10.03 3.55 3.48
N VAL A 166 10.94 3.53 2.50
CA VAL A 166 11.40 2.29 1.87
C VAL A 166 12.91 2.24 1.73
N LYS A 167 13.43 1.03 1.57
CA LYS A 167 14.80 0.76 1.13
C LYS A 167 14.75 -0.28 0.02
N SER A 168 14.99 0.19 -1.21
CA SER A 168 14.88 -0.60 -2.44
C SER A 168 16.20 -1.29 -2.79
N ASP A 169 16.11 -2.43 -3.46
CA ASP A 169 17.24 -3.13 -4.10
C ASP A 169 17.61 -2.55 -5.48
N GLY A 170 16.92 -1.48 -5.91
CA GLY A 170 17.12 -0.85 -7.21
C GLY A 170 16.24 -1.43 -8.32
N ARG A 171 15.40 -2.42 -8.03
CA ARG A 171 14.35 -2.84 -8.96
C ARG A 171 13.24 -1.80 -9.07
N THR A 172 12.48 -1.91 -10.14
CA THR A 172 11.26 -1.12 -10.32
C THR A 172 10.10 -1.79 -9.58
N TYR A 173 9.48 -1.05 -8.68
CA TYR A 173 8.23 -1.44 -8.02
C TYR A 173 7.09 -0.53 -8.48
N MET A 174 5.87 -1.06 -8.46
CA MET A 174 4.63 -0.31 -8.66
C MET A 174 3.88 -0.24 -7.34
N VAL A 175 3.48 0.97 -6.94
CA VAL A 175 2.50 1.17 -5.86
C VAL A 175 1.11 0.97 -6.45
N ASN A 176 0.35 0.06 -5.86
CA ASN A 176 -0.96 -0.35 -6.32
C ASN A 176 -2.01 0.04 -5.27
N MET A 177 -3.09 0.70 -5.69
CA MET A 177 -4.24 1.02 -4.86
C MET A 177 -5.51 0.44 -5.46
N GLN A 178 -6.36 -0.11 -4.60
CA GLN A 178 -7.69 -0.57 -4.95
C GLN A 178 -8.72 0.34 -4.28
N ALA A 179 -9.57 0.97 -5.06
CA ALA A 179 -10.69 1.77 -4.56
C ALA A 179 -11.99 0.95 -4.56
N ASP A 180 -13.00 1.44 -3.84
CA ASP A 180 -14.37 0.91 -3.82
C ASP A 180 -15.12 1.29 -5.11
N THR A 181 -14.73 0.69 -6.22
CA THR A 181 -15.38 0.88 -7.52
C THR A 181 -16.34 -0.26 -7.83
N TYR A 182 -17.14 -0.08 -8.89
CA TYR A 182 -18.09 -1.12 -9.35
C TYR A 182 -17.38 -2.39 -9.81
N GLU A 183 -16.21 -2.25 -10.45
CA GLU A 183 -15.38 -3.36 -10.90
C GLU A 183 -14.32 -3.66 -9.85
N GLU A 184 -14.41 -4.82 -9.18
CA GLU A 184 -13.49 -5.18 -8.10
C GLU A 184 -12.03 -5.31 -8.58
N ARG A 185 -11.80 -5.45 -9.89
CA ARG A 185 -10.47 -5.58 -10.50
C ARG A 185 -9.81 -4.26 -10.86
N ASP A 186 -10.48 -3.13 -10.65
CA ASP A 186 -9.88 -1.82 -10.89
C ASP A 186 -8.65 -1.63 -10.00
N LEU A 187 -7.50 -1.39 -10.64
CA LEU A 187 -6.22 -1.19 -9.97
C LEU A 187 -5.62 0.13 -10.41
N TYR A 188 -5.40 1.02 -9.46
CA TYR A 188 -4.72 2.28 -9.67
C TYR A 188 -3.24 2.10 -9.39
N GLN A 189 -2.38 2.42 -10.35
CA GLN A 189 -0.96 2.14 -10.28
C GLN A 189 -0.14 3.42 -10.40
N HIS A 190 0.95 3.47 -9.64
CA HIS A 190 1.98 4.48 -9.78
C HIS A 190 3.35 3.82 -9.67
N ARG A 191 4.32 4.25 -10.48
CA ARG A 191 5.68 3.74 -10.39
C ARG A 191 6.36 4.25 -9.12
N LEU A 192 7.01 3.37 -8.38
CA LEU A 192 7.85 3.77 -7.24
C LEU A 192 9.26 4.08 -7.75
N PHE A 193 9.62 5.36 -7.78
CA PHE A 193 10.98 5.78 -8.11
C PHE A 193 11.79 5.96 -6.83
N THR A 194 12.91 5.24 -6.73
CA THR A 194 13.85 5.33 -5.60
C THR A 194 15.15 5.92 -6.11
N ARG A 195 15.64 6.99 -5.47
CA ARG A 195 16.86 7.71 -5.90
C ARG A 195 18.11 7.09 -5.31
N LYS A 196 18.00 6.42 -4.16
CA LYS A 196 19.15 5.85 -3.43
C LYS A 196 18.93 4.38 -3.12
N PRO A 197 19.05 3.48 -4.11
CA PRO A 197 19.00 2.04 -3.88
C PRO A 197 19.98 1.61 -2.77
N GLY A 198 19.51 0.77 -1.84
CA GLY A 198 20.29 0.32 -0.70
C GLY A 198 20.25 1.24 0.53
N GLU A 199 19.71 2.44 0.43
CA GLU A 199 19.50 3.36 1.55
C GLU A 199 18.01 3.52 1.87
N TRP A 200 17.72 4.01 3.09
CA TRP A 200 16.36 4.36 3.46
C TRP A 200 16.02 5.73 2.92
N GLU A 201 14.93 5.84 2.18
CA GLU A 201 14.38 7.09 1.68
C GLU A 201 12.87 7.14 1.86
N THR A 202 12.33 8.34 2.00
CA THR A 202 10.88 8.58 1.98
C THR A 202 10.50 8.99 0.58
N VAL A 203 9.65 8.21 -0.09
CA VAL A 203 9.14 8.53 -1.42
C VAL A 203 7.71 9.03 -1.28
N VAL A 204 7.38 10.16 -1.91
CA VAL A 204 6.04 10.74 -1.90
C VAL A 204 5.42 10.71 -3.29
N LEU A 205 4.13 10.41 -3.32
CA LEU A 205 3.32 10.29 -4.52
C LEU A 205 2.10 11.19 -4.36
N LYS A 206 1.81 12.04 -5.35
CA LYS A 206 0.55 12.80 -5.35
C LYS A 206 -0.61 11.82 -5.47
N ASN A 207 -1.64 11.97 -4.63
CA ASN A 207 -2.80 11.07 -4.61
C ASN A 207 -3.50 10.95 -5.98
N GLY A 208 -3.53 12.03 -6.76
CA GLY A 208 -4.14 12.12 -8.08
C GLY A 208 -3.27 11.68 -9.25
N ALA A 209 -2.00 11.31 -9.00
CA ALA A 209 -1.07 10.88 -10.06
C ALA A 209 -1.23 9.39 -10.42
N PHE A 210 -2.09 8.64 -9.72
CA PHE A 210 -2.30 7.22 -9.97
C PHE A 210 -3.13 6.98 -11.24
N VAL A 211 -2.65 6.10 -12.11
CA VAL A 211 -3.31 5.75 -13.37
C VAL A 211 -4.14 4.48 -13.18
N LYS A 212 -5.39 4.52 -13.64
CA LYS A 212 -6.27 3.34 -13.62
C LYS A 212 -5.84 2.33 -14.69
N THR A 213 -5.66 1.09 -14.25
CA THR A 213 -5.38 -0.06 -15.12
C THR A 213 -6.46 -1.13 -14.91
N MET A 214 -6.82 -1.83 -15.99
CA MET A 214 -7.74 -2.96 -15.97
C MET A 214 -7.16 -4.03 -16.89
N TYR A 215 -7.06 -5.28 -16.43
CA TYR A 215 -6.51 -6.39 -17.21
C TYR A 215 -5.10 -6.15 -17.78
N GLY A 216 -4.27 -5.31 -17.13
CA GLY A 216 -2.94 -4.94 -17.63
C GLY A 216 -2.93 -3.97 -18.81
N GLY A 217 -4.10 -3.44 -19.20
CA GLY A 217 -4.26 -2.34 -20.15
C GLY A 217 -4.70 -1.04 -19.47
N ILE A 218 -4.46 0.09 -20.13
CA ILE A 218 -4.85 1.42 -19.67
C ILE A 218 -6.22 1.77 -20.24
N LEU A 219 -7.10 2.31 -19.41
CA LEU A 219 -8.36 2.88 -19.87
C LEU A 219 -8.17 4.39 -20.04
N LEU A 220 -8.18 4.85 -21.29
CA LEU A 220 -7.94 6.25 -21.66
C LEU A 220 -9.04 7.23 -21.20
N GLU A 221 -10.21 6.75 -20.78
CA GLU A 221 -11.32 7.60 -20.35
C GLU A 221 -12.10 6.96 -19.19
N GLN A 222 -11.67 7.21 -17.96
CA GLN A 222 -12.36 6.81 -16.74
C GLN A 222 -12.34 7.96 -15.72
N PRO A 223 -13.35 8.07 -14.85
CA PRO A 223 -13.28 9.00 -13.72
C PRO A 223 -12.04 8.69 -12.88
N GLY A 224 -11.46 9.74 -12.28
CA GLY A 224 -10.32 9.61 -11.38
C GLY A 224 -10.58 8.65 -10.23
N MET A 225 -9.52 8.24 -9.54
CA MET A 225 -9.61 7.35 -8.38
C MET A 225 -10.59 7.92 -7.34
N LEU A 226 -11.49 7.07 -6.84
CA LEU A 226 -12.37 7.43 -5.71
C LEU A 226 -11.55 7.44 -4.42
N VAL A 227 -10.80 8.53 -4.21
CA VAL A 227 -9.83 8.71 -3.13
C VAL A 227 -10.44 8.59 -1.75
N GLU A 228 -11.74 8.84 -1.60
CA GLU A 228 -12.48 8.76 -0.33
C GLU A 228 -12.79 7.31 0.08
N LYS A 229 -12.60 6.36 -0.84
CA LYS A 229 -12.96 4.96 -0.61
C LYS A 229 -11.86 3.98 -1.00
N ILE A 230 -10.65 4.20 -0.50
CA ILE A 230 -9.55 3.25 -0.71
C ILE A 230 -9.73 2.00 0.14
N ARG A 231 -9.64 0.82 -0.47
CA ARG A 231 -9.77 -0.48 0.18
C ARG A 231 -8.43 -1.06 0.58
N THR A 232 -7.45 -0.99 -0.32
CA THR A 232 -6.12 -1.58 -0.12
C THR A 232 -5.05 -0.74 -0.81
N ILE A 233 -3.83 -0.80 -0.27
CA ILE A 233 -2.61 -0.32 -0.91
C ILE A 233 -1.55 -1.41 -0.84
N GLY A 234 -0.65 -1.45 -1.81
CA GLY A 234 0.37 -2.47 -1.91
C GLY A 234 1.50 -2.11 -2.84
N LEU A 235 2.51 -2.97 -2.90
CA LEU A 235 3.58 -2.88 -3.89
C LEU A 235 3.62 -4.15 -4.73
N GLY A 236 3.96 -4.00 -6.00
CA GLY A 236 4.16 -5.10 -6.93
C GLY A 236 5.43 -4.95 -7.75
N VAL A 237 6.04 -6.07 -8.09
CA VAL A 237 7.11 -6.18 -9.08
C VAL A 237 6.50 -6.77 -10.35
N THR A 238 6.52 -5.97 -11.41
CA THR A 238 6.02 -6.32 -12.75
C THR A 238 7.02 -5.94 -13.85
N ASP A 239 8.30 -5.78 -13.47
CA ASP A 239 9.40 -5.31 -14.31
C ASP A 239 9.80 -6.29 -15.44
N ARG A 240 9.24 -7.50 -15.47
CA ARG A 240 9.58 -8.58 -16.42
C ARG A 240 11.06 -8.97 -16.39
N VAL A 241 11.74 -8.72 -15.27
CA VAL A 241 13.13 -9.11 -15.04
C VAL A 241 13.14 -10.33 -14.13
N GLU A 242 13.67 -11.45 -14.62
CA GLU A 242 13.80 -12.67 -13.80
C GLU A 242 14.82 -12.49 -12.68
N GLY A 243 14.67 -13.32 -11.65
CA GLY A 243 15.61 -13.37 -10.53
C GLY A 243 15.08 -12.73 -9.26
N PRO A 244 15.96 -12.53 -8.26
CA PRO A 244 15.56 -12.14 -6.92
C PRO A 244 15.13 -10.67 -6.87
N PHE A 245 14.15 -10.39 -6.03
CA PHE A 245 13.75 -9.02 -5.66
C PHE A 245 13.67 -8.90 -4.13
N LYS A 246 13.93 -7.70 -3.62
CA LYS A 246 13.83 -7.37 -2.21
C LYS A 246 13.62 -5.86 -2.01
N ILE A 247 12.57 -5.50 -1.28
CA ILE A 247 12.35 -4.14 -0.79
C ILE A 247 11.98 -4.18 0.68
N ALA A 248 12.58 -3.31 1.47
CA ALA A 248 12.21 -3.09 2.86
C ALA A 248 11.25 -1.90 2.95
N ILE A 249 10.21 -2.03 3.77
CA ILE A 249 9.16 -1.04 3.97
C ILE A 249 8.98 -0.83 5.46
N HIS A 250 9.15 0.40 5.93
CA HIS A 250 8.86 0.75 7.31
C HIS A 250 7.42 1.19 7.48
N ALA A 251 6.94 2.10 6.61
CA ALA A 251 5.59 2.62 6.67
C ALA A 251 5.07 3.05 5.29
N ILE A 252 3.75 3.02 5.15
CA ILE A 252 2.97 3.55 4.03
C ILE A 252 1.82 4.36 4.64
N TRP A 253 1.75 5.65 4.35
CA TRP A 253 0.75 6.55 4.95
C TRP A 253 0.32 7.67 4.01
N ALA A 254 -0.83 8.27 4.29
CA ALA A 254 -1.28 9.51 3.66
C ALA A 254 -0.91 10.71 4.54
N THR A 255 -0.44 11.79 3.92
CA THR A 255 0.01 12.99 4.62
C THR A 255 -0.18 14.25 3.76
N ASN A 256 -0.28 15.41 4.42
CA ASN A 256 -0.16 16.73 3.78
C ASN A 256 1.20 17.38 4.05
N THR A 257 1.98 16.81 4.97
CA THR A 257 3.25 17.37 5.45
C THR A 257 4.33 16.30 5.36
N PRO A 258 4.74 15.90 4.15
CA PRO A 258 5.79 14.92 4.01
C PRO A 258 7.09 15.42 4.66
N PRO A 259 7.95 14.49 5.16
CA PRO A 259 9.26 14.83 5.67
C PRO A 259 10.07 15.68 4.67
N PRO A 260 10.87 16.65 5.10
CA PRO A 260 11.59 17.55 4.20
C PRO A 260 12.69 16.85 3.36
N ASP A 261 13.13 15.65 3.74
CA ASP A 261 14.04 14.81 2.95
C ASP A 261 13.31 13.92 1.92
N SER A 262 11.99 14.07 1.78
CA SER A 262 11.18 13.23 0.89
C SER A 262 11.53 13.44 -0.57
N VAL A 263 11.51 12.35 -1.31
CA VAL A 263 11.69 12.31 -2.75
C VAL A 263 10.32 12.30 -3.40
N ASP A 264 10.00 13.35 -4.15
CA ASP A 264 8.82 13.36 -5.01
C ASP A 264 9.04 12.43 -6.21
N ALA A 265 8.28 11.33 -6.26
CA ALA A 265 8.34 10.36 -7.35
C ALA A 265 7.42 10.73 -8.53
N THR A 266 6.67 11.83 -8.45
CA THR A 266 6.00 12.42 -9.62
C THR A 266 6.94 13.30 -10.45
N VAL A 267 8.10 13.68 -9.89
CA VAL A 267 9.09 14.55 -10.54
C VAL A 267 10.43 13.81 -10.70
N VAL A 268 10.72 13.39 -11.93
CA VAL A 268 12.01 12.78 -12.30
C VAL A 268 12.80 13.81 -13.13
N ASP A 269 14.02 14.12 -12.71
CA ASP A 269 14.92 15.08 -13.38
C ASP A 269 14.33 16.49 -13.62
N GLY A 270 13.49 16.98 -12.69
CA GLY A 270 12.90 18.32 -12.76
C GLY A 270 11.76 18.46 -13.77
N LYS A 271 11.25 17.35 -14.32
CA LYS A 271 10.06 17.30 -15.17
C LYS A 271 8.99 16.43 -14.49
N GLU A 272 7.73 16.85 -14.54
CA GLU A 272 6.61 15.97 -14.18
C GLU A 272 6.61 14.81 -15.17
N GLU A 273 6.80 13.57 -14.69
CA GLU A 273 6.77 12.41 -15.56
C GLU A 273 5.31 12.03 -15.84
N TYR A 274 4.77 12.53 -16.95
CA TYR A 274 3.67 11.86 -17.62
C TYR A 274 4.25 10.60 -18.27
N LEU A 275 4.00 9.44 -17.67
CA LEU A 275 4.27 8.18 -18.35
C LEU A 275 3.44 8.13 -19.65
N ASP A 276 4.10 8.30 -20.80
CA ASP A 276 3.53 8.02 -22.11
C ASP A 276 3.50 6.49 -22.31
N TRP A 277 2.40 5.90 -21.88
CA TRP A 277 2.23 4.46 -21.86
C TRP A 277 1.81 3.85 -23.22
N GLU A 278 1.53 4.63 -24.25
CA GLU A 278 1.14 4.08 -25.57
C GLU A 278 2.31 3.40 -26.30
N HIS A 279 3.56 3.75 -25.98
CA HIS A 279 4.69 3.40 -26.85
C HIS A 279 5.82 2.59 -26.21
N ASN A 280 5.78 2.28 -24.92
CA ASN A 280 6.84 1.51 -24.21
C ASN A 280 8.26 1.89 -24.67
N LYS A 281 8.48 3.19 -24.92
CA LYS A 281 9.73 3.79 -25.38
C LYS A 281 9.92 5.07 -24.59
N HIS A 282 11.09 5.22 -23.98
CA HIS A 282 11.58 6.53 -23.60
C HIS A 282 11.66 7.40 -24.85
N ARG A 283 10.73 8.33 -25.00
CA ARG A 283 10.91 9.49 -25.87
C ARG A 283 10.77 10.73 -25.01
N GLY A 284 11.83 11.52 -25.04
CA GLY A 284 11.81 12.88 -24.54
C GLY A 284 10.79 13.74 -25.27
N ASP A 285 10.50 14.83 -24.58
CA ASP A 285 9.89 16.07 -25.05
C ASP A 285 8.39 16.04 -25.33
N ARG A 286 7.65 16.73 -24.45
CA ARG A 286 6.78 17.82 -24.86
C ARG A 286 6.78 18.93 -23.81
N VAL A 287 7.20 20.09 -24.28
CA VAL A 287 7.09 21.41 -23.64
C VAL A 287 5.64 21.87 -23.77
N TRP A 288 5.06 22.36 -22.69
CA TRP A 288 4.05 23.42 -22.69
C TRP A 288 4.38 24.40 -21.56
#